data_AF-A0A0D2KG55-F1
#
_entry.id   AF-A0A0D2KG55-F1
#
_cell.length_a   1.000
_cell.length_b   1.000
_cell.length_c   1.000
_cell.angle_alpha   90.00
_cell.angle_beta   90.00
_cell.angle_gamma   90.00
#
_symmetry.space_group_name_H-M   'P 1'
#
loop_
_entity.id
_entity.type
_entity.pdbx_description
1 polymer ?
#
loop_
_entity_poly.entity_id
_entity_poly.type
_entity_poly.pdbx_seq_one_letter_code
_entity_poly.pdbx_strand_id
1 'polypeptide(L)' 'IQTLWMRWIFLNRNTFIADYCNGTLSFVADYWKIIHQASGWAGLRNWLLILLANNFLNGQNLARILCYYESLVGMNQW' A
#
# COMPACT_ATOMS: atom_id res chain seq x y z
N ILE A 1 3.09 9.01 4.09
CA ILE A 1 2.14 8.23 3.25
C ILE A 1 0.93 9.04 2.80
N GLN A 2 0.20 9.71 3.70
CA GLN A 2 -1.07 10.41 3.40
C GLN A 2 -1.01 11.36 2.19
N THR A 3 0.03 12.19 2.06
CA THR A 3 0.19 13.09 0.91
C THR A 3 0.39 12.36 -0.42
N LEU A 4 1.18 11.28 -0.42
CA LEU A 4 1.39 10.44 -1.61
C LEU A 4 0.08 9.77 -2.02
N TRP A 5 -0.66 9.25 -1.03
CA TRP A 5 -1.94 8.61 -1.25
C TRP A 5 -2.96 9.56 -1.87
N MET A 6 -3.12 10.77 -1.33
CA MET A 6 -4.05 11.76 -1.89
C MET A 6 -3.73 12.11 -3.34
N ARG A 7 -2.44 12.33 -3.65
CA ARG A 7 -1.99 12.59 -5.02
C ARG A 7 -2.28 11.42 -5.95
N TRP A 8 -1.99 10.20 -5.51
CA TRP A 8 -2.19 9.00 -6.32
C TRP A 8 -3.68 8.73 -6.56
N ILE A 9 -4.53 8.85 -5.53
CA ILE A 9 -5.98 8.70 -5.65
C ILE A 9 -6.57 9.73 -6.60
N PHE A 10 -6.12 10.97 -6.56
CA PHE A 10 -6.60 12.00 -7.48
C PHE A 10 -6.44 11.59 -8.95
N LEU A 11 -5.34 10.91 -9.30
CA LEU A 11 -5.03 10.47 -10.66
C LEU A 11 -5.62 9.08 -10.99
N ASN A 12 -5.70 8.18 -10.01
CA ASN A 12 -5.97 6.75 -10.21
C ASN A 12 -7.23 6.25 -9.49
N ARG A 13 -8.17 7.15 -9.16
CA ARG A 13 -9.38 6.81 -8.40
C ARG A 13 -10.17 5.64 -9.01
N ASN A 14 -10.33 5.63 -10.33
CA ASN A 14 -11.10 4.59 -11.01
C ASN A 14 -10.40 3.23 -10.92
N THR A 15 -9.08 3.20 -11.03
CA THR A 15 -8.28 1.99 -10.82
C THR A 15 -8.44 1.46 -9.40
N PHE A 16 -8.44 2.35 -8.41
CA PHE A 16 -8.64 1.97 -7.02
C PHE A 16 -10.04 1.39 -6.75
N ILE A 17 -11.08 2.02 -7.26
CA ILE A 17 -12.47 1.58 -7.02
C ILE A 17 -12.80 0.30 -7.78
N ALA A 18 -12.21 0.08 -8.96
CA ALA A 18 -12.39 -1.14 -9.73
C ALA A 18 -11.89 -2.38 -8.97
N ASP A 19 -10.75 -2.25 -8.27
CA ASP A 19 -10.21 -3.28 -7.39
C ASP A 19 -9.31 -2.63 -6.34
N TYR A 20 -9.79 -2.59 -5.08
CA TYR A 20 -9.04 -1.96 -4.00
C TYR A 20 -7.69 -2.61 -3.73
N CYS A 21 -7.59 -3.95 -3.87
CA CYS A 21 -6.34 -4.65 -3.62
C CYS A 21 -5.31 -4.32 -4.71
N ASN A 22 -5.70 -4.46 -5.98
CA ASN A 22 -4.83 -4.14 -7.10
C ASN A 22 -4.48 -2.65 -7.14
N GLY A 23 -5.43 -1.77 -6.83
CA GLY A 23 -5.18 -0.33 -6.72
C GLY A 23 -4.16 0.00 -5.62
N THR A 24 -4.30 -0.59 -4.43
CA THR A 24 -3.30 -0.41 -3.37
C THR A 24 -1.93 -1.02 -3.74
N LEU A 25 -1.90 -2.17 -4.42
CA LEU A 25 -0.65 -2.75 -4.94
C LEU A 25 0.05 -1.80 -5.92
N SER A 26 -0.69 -1.19 -6.85
CA SER A 26 -0.15 -0.21 -7.80
C SER A 26 0.41 1.02 -7.08
N PHE A 27 -0.31 1.55 -6.09
CA PHE A 27 0.21 2.65 -5.26
C PHE A 27 1.52 2.28 -4.56
N VAL A 28 1.61 1.07 -3.99
CA VAL A 28 2.83 0.59 -3.34
C VAL A 28 3.95 0.41 -4.37
N ALA A 29 3.67 -0.15 -5.54
CA ALA A 29 4.64 -0.32 -6.62
C ALA A 29 5.22 1.02 -7.10
N ASP A 30 4.40 2.07 -7.19
CA ASP A 30 4.83 3.40 -7.63
C ASP A 30 5.71 4.11 -6.58
N TYR A 31 5.47 3.85 -5.29
CA TYR A 31 6.05 4.65 -4.20
C TYR A 31 6.85 3.88 -3.15
N TRP A 32 7.10 2.58 -3.31
CA TRP A 32 7.74 1.76 -2.28
C TRP A 32 9.05 2.34 -1.75
N LYS A 33 9.89 2.95 -2.61
CA LYS A 33 11.15 3.59 -2.20
C LYS A 33 10.91 4.76 -1.24
N ILE A 34 9.94 5.62 -1.56
CA ILE A 34 9.61 6.79 -0.75
C ILE A 34 8.93 6.34 0.55
N ILE A 35 8.03 5.35 0.48
CA ILE A 35 7.39 4.75 1.65
C ILE A 35 8.44 4.18 2.61
N HIS A 36 9.41 3.44 2.07
CA HIS A 36 10.49 2.84 2.83
C HIS A 36 11.32 3.90 3.55
N GLN A 37 11.76 4.94 2.84
CA GLN A 37 12.55 6.03 3.41
C GLN A 37 11.78 6.87 4.44
N ALA A 38 10.49 7.13 4.19
CA ALA A 38 9.71 8.05 5.02
C ALA A 38 9.07 7.41 6.25
N SER A 39 8.72 6.12 6.17
CA SER A 39 7.88 5.48 7.19
C SER A 39 8.16 4.00 7.44
N GLY A 40 8.94 3.36 6.56
CA GLY A 40 9.29 1.96 6.65
C GLY A 40 8.09 1.02 6.66
N TRP A 41 8.35 -0.23 7.04
CA TRP A 41 7.34 -1.29 7.08
C TRP A 41 6.19 -1.02 8.06
N ALA A 42 6.52 -0.60 9.29
CA ALA A 42 5.51 -0.34 10.32
C ALA A 42 4.54 0.79 9.93
N GLY A 43 5.06 1.84 9.28
CA GLY A 43 4.24 2.93 8.77
C GLY A 43 3.29 2.49 7.66
N LEU A 44 3.76 1.67 6.71
CA LEU A 44 2.92 1.09 5.67
C LEU A 44 1.82 0.20 6.29
N ARG A 45 2.18 -0.67 7.23
CA ARG A 45 1.22 -1.54 7.93
C ARG A 45 0.12 -0.73 8.63
N ASN A 46 0.48 0.32 9.36
CA ASN A 46 -0.50 1.16 10.04
C ASN A 46 -1.45 1.84 9.05
N TRP A 47 -0.94 2.30 7.91
CA TRP A 47 -1.78 2.89 6.87
C TRP A 47 -2.71 1.87 6.20
N LEU A 48 -2.24 0.63 5.95
CA LEU A 48 -3.09 -0.45 5.44
C LEU A 48 -4.19 -0.86 6.42
N LEU A 49 -3.92 -0.81 7.73
CA LEU A 49 -4.93 -1.06 8.75
C LEU A 49 -6.06 -0.02 8.71
N ILE A 50 -5.77 1.23 8.35
CA ILE A 50 -6.81 2.25 8.13
C ILE A 50 -7.68 1.86 6.94
N LEU A 51 -7.10 1.40 5.83
CA LEU A 51 -7.89 0.93 4.67
C LEU A 51 -8.74 -0.30 5.00
N LEU A 52 -8.21 -1.21 5.82
CA LEU A 52 -8.95 -2.36 6.32
C LEU A 52 -10.12 -1.94 7.22
N ALA A 53 -9.90 -1.02 8.15
CA ALA A 53 -10.95 -0.49 9.03
C ALA A 53 -12.07 0.23 8.28
N ASN A 54 -11.77 0.79 7.10
CA ASN A 54 -12.74 1.41 6.20
C ASN A 54 -13.36 0.43 5.19
N ASN A 55 -13.14 -0.88 5.35
CA ASN A 55 -13.64 -1.95 4.47
C ASN A 55 -13.17 -1.85 2.99
N PHE A 56 -12.09 -1.12 2.71
CA PHE A 56 -11.45 -1.15 1.40
C PHE A 56 -10.60 -2.41 1.22
N LEU A 57 -10.05 -2.95 2.31
CA LEU A 57 -9.23 -4.16 2.28
C LEU A 57 -9.77 -5.18 3.30
N ASN A 58 -9.48 -6.45 3.05
CA ASN A 58 -9.62 -7.52 4.04
C ASN A 58 -8.23 -7.98 4.53
N GLY A 59 -8.19 -8.89 5.50
CA GLY A 59 -6.93 -9.39 6.07
C GLY A 59 -6.01 -10.07 5.04
N GLN A 60 -6.57 -10.79 4.06
CA GLN A 60 -5.80 -11.43 3.00
C GLN A 60 -5.15 -10.39 2.07
N ASN A 61 -5.89 -9.35 1.70
CA ASN A 61 -5.38 -8.25 0.87
C ASN A 61 -4.25 -7.52 1.60
N LEU A 62 -4.42 -7.23 2.89
CA LEU A 62 -3.38 -6.60 3.70
C LEU A 62 -2.10 -7.43 3.73
N ALA A 63 -2.20 -8.73 4.02
CA ALA A 63 -1.05 -9.64 4.04
C ALA A 63 -0.37 -9.69 2.66
N ARG A 64 -1.15 -9.81 1.58
CA ARG A 64 -0.64 -9.81 0.21
C ARG A 64 0.14 -8.53 -0.12
N ILE A 65 -0.38 -7.37 0.26
CA ILE A 65 0.27 -6.07 -0.01
C ILE A 65 1.55 -5.93 0.81
N LEU A 66 1.56 -6.37 2.06
CA LEU A 66 2.77 -6.35 2.90
C LEU A 66 3.86 -7.27 2.34
N CYS A 67 3.54 -8.51 1.99
CA CYS A 67 4.49 -9.43 1.37
C CYS A 67 5.02 -8.89 0.03
N TYR A 68 4.16 -8.24 -0.76
CA TYR A 68 4.60 -7.58 -1.99
C TYR A 68 5.60 -6.45 -1.70
N TYR A 69 5.30 -5.58 -0.74
CA TYR A 69 6.22 -4.53 -0.32
C TYR A 69 7.55 -5.08 0.22
N GLU A 70 7.53 -6.12 1.06
CA GLU A 70 8.73 -6.78 1.58
C GLU A 70 9.61 -7.32 0.45
N SER A 71 8.99 -7.89 -0.60
CA SER A 71 9.71 -8.37 -1.78
C SER A 71 10.37 -7.24 -2.58
N LEU A 72 9.75 -6.06 -2.65
CA LEU A 72 10.31 -4.88 -3.32
C LEU A 72 11.50 -4.28 -2.56
N VAL A 73 11.45 -4.30 -1.23
CA VAL A 73 12.51 -3.77 -0.37
C VAL A 73 13.68 -4.76 -0.24
N GLY A 74 13.49 -6.03 -0.62
CA GLY A 74 14.47 -7.08 -0.39
C GLY A 74 14.49 -7.59 1.06
N MET A 75 13.39 -7.38 1.81
CA MET A 75 13.21 -7.93 3.16
C MET A 75 12.97 -9.44 3.16
N ASN A 76 12.67 -10.04 2.01
CA ASN A 76 12.53 -11.49 1.85
C ASN A 76 13.83 -12.29 2.11
N GLN A 77 14.97 -11.60 2.34
CA GLN A 77 16.27 -12.19 2.65
C GLN A 77 16.74 -11.90 4.09
N TRP A 78 15.87 -11.39 4.96
CA TRP A 78 16.14 -11.15 6.37
C TRP A 78 15.69 -12.31 7.26
#